data_AF-A0A221K372-F1
#
_entry.id   AF-A0A221K372-F1
#
_cell.length_a   1.000
_cell.length_b   1.000
_cell.length_c   1.000
_cell.angle_alpha   90.00
_cell.angle_beta   90.00
_cell.angle_gamma   90.00
#
_symmetry.space_group_name_H-M   'P 1'
#
loop_
_entity.id
_entity.type
_entity.pdbx_description
1 polymer ?
#
loop_
_entity_poly.entity_id
_entity_poly.type
_entity_poly.pdbx_seq_one_letter_code
_entity_poly.pdbx_strand_id
1 'polypeptide(L)'
;MKRILMIAMFATAGMSTAALAADTKEQSCAYQAAIVAAVQAARMDGVKEQSVPETILASDHSWPEGYDAAIPIITPWVYEQKRRDLKTKDFAAAWSELCLQQ
;
A
#
# COMPACT_ATOMS: atom_id res chain seq x y z
N MET A 1 11.31 44.79 13.52
CA MET A 1 11.76 43.64 12.70
C MET A 1 12.30 42.55 13.61
N LYS A 2 11.56 41.46 13.78
CA LYS A 2 12.02 40.26 14.50
C LYS A 2 11.46 39.08 13.70
N ARG A 3 12.34 38.42 12.95
CA ARG A 3 12.03 37.21 12.19
C ARG A 3 11.83 36.08 13.20
N ILE A 4 10.59 35.71 13.45
CA ILE A 4 10.25 34.56 14.29
C ILE A 4 10.49 33.33 13.41
N LEU A 5 11.59 32.64 13.69
CA LEU A 5 11.84 31.27 13.25
C LEU A 5 10.72 30.39 13.81
N MET A 6 9.78 29.98 12.95
CA MET A 6 8.87 28.87 13.26
C MET A 6 9.65 27.57 13.11
N ILE A 7 10.05 27.00 14.25
CA ILE A 7 10.43 25.60 14.35
C ILE A 7 9.13 24.80 14.17
N ALA A 8 8.93 24.23 12.98
CA ALA A 8 7.87 23.27 12.73
C ALA A 8 8.18 22.00 13.52
N MET A 9 7.61 21.93 14.72
CA MET A 9 7.60 20.74 15.54
C MET A 9 6.70 19.73 14.83
N PHE A 10 7.32 18.79 14.10
CA PHE A 10 6.64 17.59 13.62
C PHE A 10 6.20 16.80 14.85
N ALA A 11 4.98 17.05 15.30
CA ALA A 11 4.28 16.20 16.24
C ALA A 11 4.11 14.84 15.55
N THR A 12 4.92 13.87 15.94
CA THR A 12 4.66 12.46 15.70
C THR A 12 3.33 12.13 16.37
N ALA A 13 2.24 12.25 15.62
CA ALA A 13 0.96 11.70 16.00
C ALA A 13 1.16 10.19 16.14
N GLY A 14 1.19 9.72 17.40
CA GLY A 14 1.17 8.31 17.72
C GLY A 14 -0.09 7.71 17.12
N MET A 15 0.07 6.95 16.05
CA MET A 15 -0.96 6.05 15.58
C MET A 15 -1.17 5.03 16.70
N SER A 16 -2.35 5.10 17.31
CA SER A 16 -2.84 4.14 18.29
C SER A 16 -2.70 2.73 17.73
N THR A 17 -1.72 1.97 18.23
CA THR A 17 -1.63 0.53 18.00
C THR A 17 -2.76 -0.14 18.76
N ALA A 18 -3.87 -0.40 18.07
CA ALA A 18 -4.74 -1.48 18.47
C ALA A 18 -3.87 -2.73 18.60
N ALA A 19 -3.88 -3.36 19.77
CA ALA A 19 -3.12 -4.56 20.09
C ALA A 19 -3.69 -5.77 19.32
N LEU A 20 -3.50 -5.77 18.00
CA LEU A 20 -3.33 -6.99 17.23
C LEU A 20 -1.92 -7.51 17.58
N ALA A 21 -1.73 -8.82 17.70
CA ALA A 21 -0.38 -9.37 17.76
C ALA A 21 0.43 -8.71 16.63
N ALA A 22 1.51 -8.02 16.99
CA ALA A 22 2.27 -7.27 16.00
C ALA A 22 2.76 -8.28 14.95
N ASP A 23 2.25 -8.16 13.73
CA ASP A 23 2.70 -8.98 12.61
C ASP A 23 4.22 -8.85 12.51
N THR A 24 4.88 -9.97 12.22
CA THR A 24 6.31 -9.91 11.91
C THR A 24 6.54 -9.01 10.70
N LYS A 25 7.78 -8.52 10.54
CA LYS A 25 8.14 -7.73 9.37
C LYS A 25 7.89 -8.51 8.08
N GLU A 26 8.19 -9.80 8.09
CA GLU A 26 7.95 -10.71 6.98
C GLU A 26 6.45 -10.81 6.63
N GLN A 27 5.58 -10.94 7.64
CA GLN A 27 4.13 -10.99 7.44
C GLN A 27 3.58 -9.67 6.91
N SER A 28 3.97 -8.54 7.51
CA SER A 28 3.50 -7.23 7.06
C SER A 28 3.94 -6.93 5.63
N CYS A 29 5.17 -7.28 5.25
CA CYS A 29 5.64 -7.17 3.87
C CYS A 29 4.89 -8.10 2.91
N ALA A 30 4.52 -9.32 3.35
CA ALA A 30 3.71 -10.23 2.55
C ALA A 30 2.29 -9.69 2.32
N TYR A 31 1.65 -9.09 3.33
CA TYR A 31 0.34 -8.48 3.18
C TYR A 31 0.36 -7.26 2.25
N GLN A 32 1.34 -6.37 2.41
CA GLN A 32 1.50 -5.24 1.49
C GLN A 32 1.76 -5.70 0.04
N ALA A 33 2.58 -6.74 -0.16
CA ALA A 33 2.81 -7.33 -1.47
C ALA A 33 1.52 -7.94 -2.06
N ALA A 34 0.70 -8.61 -1.25
CA ALA A 34 -0.60 -9.12 -1.69
C ALA A 34 -1.55 -7.99 -2.15
N ILE A 35 -1.52 -6.83 -1.48
CA ILE A 35 -2.27 -5.64 -1.91
C ILE A 35 -1.74 -5.13 -3.25
N VAL A 36 -0.42 -5.03 -3.43
CA VAL A 36 0.17 -4.65 -4.73
C VAL A 36 -0.27 -5.61 -5.84
N ALA A 37 -0.28 -6.91 -5.57
CA ALA A 37 -0.75 -7.93 -6.51
C ALA A 37 -2.22 -7.72 -6.88
N ALA A 38 -3.08 -7.48 -5.89
CA ALA A 38 -4.51 -7.24 -6.10
C ALA A 38 -4.78 -5.98 -6.95
N VAL A 39 -4.06 -4.89 -6.67
CA VAL A 39 -4.14 -3.66 -7.47
C VAL A 39 -3.63 -3.88 -8.90
N GLN A 40 -2.53 -4.62 -9.06
CA GLN A 40 -1.99 -4.98 -10.37
C GLN A 40 -3.01 -5.81 -11.17
N ALA A 41 -3.65 -6.80 -10.54
CA ALA A 41 -4.71 -7.60 -11.14
C ALA A 41 -5.92 -6.75 -11.55
N ALA A 42 -6.43 -5.91 -10.65
CA ALA A 42 -7.57 -5.01 -10.94
C ALA A 42 -7.30 -4.12 -12.17
N ARG A 43 -6.08 -3.57 -12.27
CA ARG A 43 -5.70 -2.76 -13.44
C ARG A 43 -5.62 -3.57 -14.73
N MET A 44 -5.12 -4.80 -14.63
CA MET A 44 -5.06 -5.74 -15.75
C MET A 44 -6.45 -6.11 -16.25
N ASP A 45 -7.40 -6.27 -15.32
CA ASP A 45 -8.82 -6.55 -15.59
C ASP A 45 -9.61 -5.34 -16.07
N GLY A 46 -8.98 -4.15 -16.09
CA GLY A 46 -9.58 -2.93 -16.63
C GLY A 46 -10.48 -2.19 -15.63
N VAL A 47 -10.35 -2.47 -14.33
CA VAL A 47 -10.98 -1.70 -13.28
C VAL A 47 -10.51 -0.24 -13.37
N LYS A 48 -11.41 0.72 -13.21
CA LYS A 48 -11.06 2.15 -13.19
C LYS A 48 -10.34 2.45 -11.87
N GLU A 49 -9.32 3.30 -11.90
CA GLU A 49 -8.49 3.62 -10.73
C GLU A 49 -9.30 3.96 -9.47
N GLN A 50 -10.27 4.87 -9.62
CA GLN A 50 -11.19 5.29 -8.56
C GLN A 50 -12.07 4.15 -7.99
N SER A 51 -12.28 3.09 -8.75
CA SER A 51 -13.07 1.91 -8.38
C SER A 51 -12.22 0.78 -7.81
N VAL A 52 -10.89 0.91 -7.77
CA VAL A 52 -10.00 -0.14 -7.24
C VAL A 52 -10.26 -0.42 -5.77
N PRO A 53 -10.37 0.58 -4.87
CA PRO A 53 -10.60 0.29 -3.46
C PRO A 53 -11.90 -0.48 -3.22
N GLU A 54 -13.01 -0.03 -3.79
CA GLU A 54 -14.30 -0.73 -3.69
C GLU A 54 -14.25 -2.14 -4.29
N THR A 55 -13.56 -2.33 -5.42
CA THR A 55 -13.48 -3.63 -6.10
C THR A 55 -12.68 -4.64 -5.27
N ILE A 56 -11.54 -4.23 -4.72
CA ILE A 56 -10.67 -5.11 -3.93
C ILE A 56 -11.33 -5.44 -2.58
N LEU A 57 -11.94 -4.47 -1.92
CA LEU A 57 -12.61 -4.69 -0.62
C LEU A 57 -13.88 -5.52 -0.74
N ALA A 58 -14.52 -5.56 -1.90
CA ALA A 58 -15.63 -6.45 -2.19
C ALA A 58 -15.21 -7.89 -2.53
N SER A 59 -13.91 -8.16 -2.68
CA SER A 59 -13.35 -9.47 -2.98
C SER A 59 -12.76 -10.14 -1.74
N ASP A 60 -12.72 -11.46 -1.73
CA ASP A 60 -11.99 -12.20 -0.70
C ASP A 60 -10.48 -11.94 -0.83
N HIS A 61 -9.86 -11.48 0.24
CA HIS A 61 -8.43 -11.18 0.30
C HIS A 61 -7.74 -11.86 1.48
N SER A 62 -6.41 -12.03 1.37
CA SER A 62 -5.61 -12.81 2.33
C SER A 62 -4.96 -11.97 3.44
N TRP A 63 -5.13 -10.64 3.45
CA TRP A 63 -4.56 -9.76 4.46
C TRP A 63 -5.62 -9.35 5.51
N PRO A 64 -5.21 -8.96 6.73
CA PRO A 64 -6.13 -8.41 7.73
C PRO A 64 -6.66 -7.02 7.35
N GLU A 65 -7.90 -6.69 7.74
CA GLU A 65 -8.57 -5.39 7.48
C GLU A 65 -7.70 -4.16 7.83
N GLY A 66 -6.83 -4.26 8.83
CA GLY A 66 -5.90 -3.19 9.20
C GLY A 66 -4.95 -2.72 8.09
N TYR A 67 -4.80 -3.50 7.01
CA TYR A 67 -3.98 -3.16 5.84
C TYR A 67 -4.76 -2.49 4.71
N ASP A 68 -6.09 -2.41 4.79
CA ASP A 68 -6.94 -1.87 3.71
C ASP A 68 -6.62 -0.41 3.35
N ALA A 69 -6.14 0.36 4.33
CA ALA A 69 -5.69 1.73 4.14
C ALA A 69 -4.51 1.84 3.15
N ALA A 70 -3.76 0.76 2.91
CA ALA A 70 -2.69 0.73 1.93
C ALA A 70 -3.20 0.69 0.48
N ILE A 71 -4.42 0.19 0.23
CA ILE A 71 -5.00 0.10 -1.13
C ILE A 71 -5.04 1.46 -1.83
N PRO A 72 -5.66 2.53 -1.27
CA PRO A 72 -5.69 3.83 -1.92
C PRO A 72 -4.32 4.52 -2.01
N ILE A 73 -3.34 4.10 -1.19
CA ILE A 73 -1.97 4.63 -1.23
C ILE A 73 -1.16 4.00 -2.37
N ILE A 74 -1.31 2.68 -2.56
CA ILE A 74 -0.57 1.90 -3.57
C ILE A 74 -1.19 2.08 -4.96
N THR A 75 -2.51 2.26 -5.03
CA THR A 75 -3.26 2.32 -6.30
C THR A 75 -2.68 3.30 -7.33
N PRO A 76 -2.43 4.58 -6.99
CA PRO A 76 -1.90 5.55 -7.96
C PRO A 76 -0.56 5.12 -8.55
N TRP A 77 0.36 4.63 -7.71
CA TRP A 77 1.67 4.17 -8.16
C TRP A 77 1.57 3.01 -9.16
N VAL A 78 0.70 2.02 -8.90
CA VAL A 78 0.47 0.91 -9.84
C VAL A 78 -0.18 1.42 -11.13
N TYR A 79 -1.08 2.41 -11.05
CA TYR A 79 -1.78 2.99 -12.21
C TYR A 79 -0.90 3.88 -13.10
N GLU A 80 0.19 4.42 -12.55
CA GLU A 80 1.21 5.15 -13.30
C GLU A 80 2.13 4.24 -14.12
N GLN A 81 2.23 2.94 -13.78
CA GLN A 81 3.14 2.03 -14.48
C GLN A 81 2.73 1.79 -15.94
N LYS A 82 3.66 1.36 -16.79
CA LYS A 82 3.32 1.00 -18.17
C LYS A 82 2.53 -0.31 -18.19
N ARG A 83 1.47 -0.40 -19.01
CA ARG A 83 0.65 -1.64 -19.13
C ARG A 83 1.45 -2.86 -19.61
N ARG A 84 2.55 -2.65 -20.34
CA ARG A 84 3.50 -3.72 -20.68
C ARG A 84 4.17 -4.29 -19.43
N ASP A 85 4.60 -3.43 -18.52
CA ASP A 85 5.33 -3.81 -17.33
C ASP A 85 4.43 -4.58 -16.36
N LEU A 86 3.17 -4.18 -16.20
CA LEU A 86 2.17 -4.94 -15.43
C LEU A 86 1.97 -6.38 -15.92
N LYS A 87 2.26 -6.67 -17.20
CA LYS A 87 2.10 -8.02 -17.77
C LYS A 87 3.33 -8.90 -17.56
N THR A 88 4.50 -8.29 -17.46
CA THR A 88 5.78 -9.01 -17.51
C THR A 88 6.55 -8.95 -16.21
N LYS A 89 6.22 -8.02 -15.31
CA LYS A 89 6.89 -7.83 -14.03
C LYS A 89 5.95 -8.20 -12.89
N ASP A 90 6.54 -8.76 -11.85
CA ASP A 90 5.86 -9.01 -10.59
C ASP A 90 6.13 -7.83 -9.63
N PHE A 91 5.16 -6.92 -9.50
CA PHE A 91 5.33 -5.78 -8.61
C PHE A 91 5.16 -6.16 -7.14
N ALA A 92 4.45 -7.25 -6.85
CA ALA A 92 4.31 -7.75 -5.49
C ALA A 92 5.66 -8.29 -4.99
N ALA A 93 6.37 -9.07 -5.81
CA ALA A 93 7.72 -9.54 -5.48
C ALA A 93 8.70 -8.38 -5.31
N ALA A 94 8.70 -7.42 -6.23
CA ALA A 94 9.56 -6.23 -6.13
C ALA A 94 9.25 -5.40 -4.87
N TRP A 95 7.97 -5.24 -4.52
CA TRP A 95 7.56 -4.53 -3.30
C TRP A 95 7.99 -5.27 -2.04
N SER A 96 7.80 -6.59 -2.01
CA SER A 96 8.18 -7.43 -0.88
C SER A 96 9.68 -7.32 -0.60
N GLU A 97 10.51 -7.41 -1.64
CA GLU A 97 11.96 -7.27 -1.51
C GLU A 97 12.35 -5.91 -0.90
N LEU A 98 11.78 -4.81 -1.39
CA LEU A 98 12.04 -3.48 -0.87
C LEU A 98 11.55 -3.31 0.57
N CYS A 99 10.36 -3.81 0.89
CA CYS A 99 9.81 -3.76 2.24
C CYS A 99 10.70 -4.50 3.24
N LEU A 100 11.23 -5.67 2.85
CA LEU A 100 12.13 -6.45 3.69
C LEU A 100 13.47 -5.74 3.96
N GLN A 101 13.85 -4.76 3.14
CA GLN A 101 15.08 -3.98 3.31
C GLN A 101 14.94 -2.78 4.25
N GLN A 102 13.72 -2.35 4.59
CA GLN A 102 13.44 -1.19 5.44
C GLN A 102 13.60 -1.47 6.93
#